data_AF-A0A921H8H1-F1
#
_entry.id   AF-A0A921H8H1-F1
#
_cell.length_a   1.000
_cell.length_b   1.000
_cell.length_c   1.000
_cell.angle_alpha   90.00
_cell.angle_beta   90.00
_cell.angle_gamma   90.00
#
_symmetry.space_group_name_H-M   'P 1'
#
loop_
_entity.id
_entity.type
_entity.pdbx_description
1 polymer ?
#
loop_
_entity_poly.entity_id
_entity_poly.type
_entity_poly.pdbx_seq_one_letter_code
_entity_poly.pdbx_strand_id
1 'polypeptide(L)'
;MELQKELLKKANNKEAYDEIADQIFKLREQREKCTVDTAARDAQIERINDLQDYIKKQRTNRESFDETLVKRWIKQITVWEDHFTVEFKSGLKIDIEG
;
A
#
# COMPACT_ATOMS: atom_id res chain seq x y z
N MET A 1 -2.74 35.21 -14.07
CA MET A 1 -3.08 35.85 -15.36
C MET A 1 -2.66 37.32 -15.42
N GLU A 2 -2.57 38.04 -14.29
CA GLU A 2 -2.16 39.46 -14.26
C GLU A 2 -0.74 39.70 -14.82
N LEU A 3 0.26 38.95 -14.35
CA LEU A 3 1.65 39.12 -14.81
C LEU A 3 1.83 38.93 -16.33
N GLN A 4 1.08 38.02 -16.96
CA GLN A 4 1.11 37.87 -18.43
C GLN A 4 0.50 39.07 -19.16
N LYS A 5 -0.57 39.67 -18.62
CA LYS A 5 -1.17 40.89 -19.17
C LYS A 5 -0.24 42.09 -18.99
N GLU A 6 0.46 42.15 -17.87
CA GLU A 6 1.41 43.21 -17.54
C GLU A 6 2.67 43.13 -18.41
N LEU A 7 3.16 41.92 -18.68
CA LEU A 7 4.27 41.69 -19.62
C LEU A 7 3.91 42.14 -21.04
N LEU A 8 2.70 41.83 -21.52
CA LEU A 8 2.21 42.31 -22.82
C LEU A 8 2.15 43.83 -22.88
N LYS A 9 1.72 44.50 -21.80
CA LYS A 9 1.71 45.96 -21.71
C LYS A 9 3.12 46.56 -21.76
N LYS A 10 4.06 46.05 -20.95
CA LYS A 10 5.44 46.57 -20.91
C LYS A 10 6.19 46.35 -22.23
N ALA A 11 6.03 45.17 -22.84
CA ALA A 11 6.60 44.89 -24.16
C ALA A 11 6.04 45.83 -25.24
N ASN A 12 4.74 46.14 -25.20
CA ASN A 12 4.11 47.07 -26.13
C ASN A 12 4.55 48.53 -25.90
N ASN A 13 4.90 48.88 -24.65
CA ASN A 13 5.43 50.19 -24.28
C ASN A 13 6.96 50.33 -24.45
N LYS A 14 7.66 49.28 -24.92
CA LYS A 14 9.15 49.18 -24.96
C LYS A 14 9.82 49.41 -23.60
N GLU A 15 9.13 49.08 -22.51
CA GLU A 15 9.67 49.12 -21.15
C GLU A 15 10.40 47.80 -20.84
N ALA A 16 11.39 47.83 -19.95
CA ALA A 16 12.07 46.63 -19.49
C ALA A 16 11.08 45.68 -18.79
N TYR A 17 10.99 44.44 -19.27
CA TYR A 17 10.02 43.43 -18.83
C TYR A 17 10.68 42.15 -18.27
N ASP A 18 12.02 42.12 -18.19
CA ASP A 18 12.80 40.94 -17.82
C ASP A 18 12.41 40.38 -16.44
N GLU A 19 12.15 41.25 -15.46
CA GLU A 19 11.70 40.83 -14.12
C GLU A 19 10.34 40.11 -14.14
N ILE A 20 9.42 40.54 -15.00
CA ILE A 20 8.09 39.90 -15.13
C ILE A 20 8.23 38.57 -15.86
N ALA A 21 9.13 38.48 -16.85
CA ALA A 21 9.43 37.24 -17.55
C ALA A 21 10.01 36.19 -16.60
N ASP A 22 10.97 36.57 -15.77
CA ASP A 22 11.60 35.69 -14.76
C ASP A 22 10.60 35.19 -13.72
N GLN A 23 9.68 36.04 -13.27
CA GLN A 23 8.62 35.65 -12.33
C GLN A 23 7.64 34.65 -12.96
N ILE A 24 7.26 34.85 -14.23
CA ILE A 24 6.40 33.89 -14.95
C ILE A 24 7.10 32.54 -15.11
N PHE A 25 8.41 32.54 -15.41
CA PHE A 25 9.18 31.31 -15.54
C PHE A 25 9.23 30.54 -14.21
N LYS A 26 9.58 31.22 -13.11
CA LYS A 26 9.61 30.62 -11.77
C LYS A 26 8.26 30.05 -11.34
N LEU A 27 7.17 30.78 -11.60
CA LEU A 27 5.81 30.32 -11.25
C LEU A 27 5.39 29.08 -12.04
N ARG A 28 5.82 28.97 -13.31
CA ARG A 28 5.54 27.78 -14.14
C ARG A 28 6.31 26.58 -13.64
N GLU A 29 7.59 26.74 -13.36
CA GLU A 29 8.45 25.69 -12.81
C GLU A 29 7.93 25.18 -11.45
N GLN A 30 7.54 26.10 -10.55
CA GLN A 30 6.93 25.74 -9.26
C GLN A 30 5.61 24.98 -9.44
N ARG A 31 4.76 25.41 -10.38
CA ARG A 31 3.48 24.74 -10.64
C ARG A 31 3.69 23.33 -11.18
N GLU A 32 4.61 23.17 -12.12
CA GLU A 32 4.96 21.87 -12.70
C GLU A 32 5.52 20.91 -11.64
N LYS A 33 6.43 21.40 -10.79
CA LYS A 33 6.95 20.64 -9.65
C LYS A 33 5.85 20.19 -8.68
N CYS A 34 4.96 21.11 -8.28
CA CYS A 34 3.83 20.77 -7.41
C CYS A 34 2.88 19.74 -8.05
N THR A 35 2.64 19.81 -9.36
CA THR A 35 1.77 18.83 -10.05
C THR A 35 2.39 17.44 -10.11
N VAL A 36 3.70 17.34 -10.36
CA VAL A 36 4.43 16.08 -10.35
C VAL A 36 4.46 15.48 -8.95
N ASP A 37 4.74 16.30 -7.93
CA ASP A 37 4.74 15.86 -6.53
C ASP A 37 3.36 15.36 -6.08
N THR A 38 2.28 15.98 -6.57
CA THR A 38 0.90 15.56 -6.27
C THR A 38 0.56 14.25 -6.96
N ALA A 39 0.85 14.11 -8.25
CA ALA A 39 0.59 12.87 -8.99
C ALA A 39 1.37 11.68 -8.43
N ALA A 40 2.63 11.90 -8.03
CA ALA A 40 3.46 10.87 -7.37
C ALA A 40 2.87 10.47 -6.01
N ARG A 41 2.35 11.43 -5.25
CA ARG A 41 1.70 11.18 -3.96
C ARG A 41 0.38 10.43 -4.12
N ASP A 42 -0.44 10.78 -5.09
CA ASP A 42 -1.71 10.11 -5.36
C ASP A 42 -1.50 8.65 -5.78
N ALA A 43 -0.52 8.38 -6.67
CA ALA A 43 -0.15 7.03 -7.05
C ALA A 43 0.37 6.19 -5.86
N GLN A 44 1.10 6.82 -4.92
CA GLN A 44 1.52 6.14 -3.68
C GLN A 44 0.34 5.81 -2.77
N ILE A 45 -0.64 6.72 -2.64
CA ILE A 45 -1.85 6.50 -1.85
C ILE A 45 -2.69 5.35 -2.44
N GLU A 46 -2.86 5.33 -3.77
CA GLU A 46 -3.56 4.24 -4.47
C GLU A 46 -2.91 2.89 -4.20
N ARG A 47 -1.57 2.82 -4.33
CA ARG A 47 -0.81 1.60 -4.01
C ARG A 47 -0.96 1.15 -2.56
N ILE A 48 -0.99 2.09 -1.60
CA ILE A 48 -1.19 1.76 -0.19
C ILE A 48 -2.59 1.18 0.04
N ASN A 49 -3.62 1.78 -0.57
CA ASN A 49 -5.00 1.29 -0.46
C ASN A 49 -5.15 -0.12 -1.05
N ASP A 50 -4.58 -0.37 -2.22
CA ASP A 50 -4.59 -1.70 -2.86
C ASP A 50 -3.94 -2.77 -1.98
N LEU A 51 -2.80 -2.44 -1.36
CA LEU A 51 -2.12 -3.36 -0.44
C LEU A 51 -2.92 -3.61 0.83
N GLN A 52 -3.55 -2.57 1.38
CA GLN A 52 -4.43 -2.72 2.54
C GLN A 52 -5.63 -3.62 2.22
N ASP A 53 -6.23 -3.47 1.05
CA ASP A 53 -7.37 -4.29 0.62
C ASP A 53 -6.95 -5.73 0.31
N TYR A 54 -5.76 -5.94 -0.26
CA TYR A 54 -5.19 -7.28 -0.45
C TYR A 54 -4.98 -8.01 0.88
N ILE A 55 -4.38 -7.35 1.88
CA ILE A 55 -4.15 -7.93 3.22
C ILE A 55 -5.48 -8.22 3.93
N LYS A 56 -6.46 -7.32 3.83
CA LYS A 56 -7.81 -7.55 4.39
C LYS A 56 -8.47 -8.77 3.76
N LYS A 57 -8.40 -8.93 2.43
CA LYS A 57 -8.92 -10.12 1.73
C LYS A 57 -8.24 -11.41 2.19
N GLN A 58 -6.93 -11.39 2.47
CA GLN A 58 -6.21 -12.56 2.97
C GLN A 58 -6.61 -12.96 4.40
N ARG A 59 -6.89 -12.01 5.30
CA ARG A 59 -7.40 -12.32 6.64
C ARG A 59 -8.80 -12.94 6.63
N THR A 60 -9.56 -12.72 5.56
CA THR A 60 -10.87 -13.36 5.34
C THR A 60 -10.74 -14.77 4.73
N ASN A 61 -9.54 -15.21 4.37
CA ASN A 61 -9.28 -16.61 4.04
C ASN A 61 -9.18 -17.39 5.36
N ARG A 62 -10.33 -17.45 6.03
CA ARG A 62 -10.66 -18.27 7.17
C ARG A 62 -10.03 -19.63 6.93
N GLU A 63 -9.03 -19.98 7.74
CA GLU A 63 -8.46 -21.33 7.79
C GLU A 63 -9.62 -22.27 8.08
N SER A 64 -10.26 -22.78 7.02
CA SER A 64 -11.27 -23.80 7.16
C SER A 64 -10.50 -25.02 7.59
N PHE A 65 -10.61 -25.35 8.88
CA PHE A 65 -10.11 -26.58 9.43
C PHE A 65 -10.75 -27.74 8.66
N ASP A 66 -10.02 -28.30 7.70
CA ASP A 66 -10.47 -29.48 6.96
C ASP A 66 -10.12 -30.70 7.81
N GLU A 67 -11.11 -31.17 8.57
CA GLU A 67 -10.99 -32.36 9.41
C GLU A 67 -10.45 -33.58 8.62
N THR A 68 -10.78 -33.68 7.33
CA THR A 68 -10.33 -34.78 6.46
C THR A 68 -8.82 -34.71 6.23
N LEU A 69 -8.31 -33.49 6.05
CA LEU A 69 -6.91 -33.22 5.79
C LEU A 69 -6.06 -33.40 7.04
N VAL A 70 -6.58 -33.00 8.21
CA VAL A 70 -5.95 -33.23 9.51
C VAL A 70 -5.88 -34.72 9.84
N LYS A 71 -6.99 -35.47 9.66
CA LYS A 71 -7.01 -36.93 9.83
C LYS A 71 -5.98 -37.64 8.94
N ARG A 72 -5.67 -37.09 7.76
CA ARG A 72 -4.65 -37.65 6.86
C ARG A 72 -3.23 -37.54 7.43
N TRP A 73 -2.95 -36.55 8.28
CA TRP A 73 -1.62 -36.31 8.84
C TRP A 73 -1.39 -36.99 10.19
N ILE A 74 -2.47 -37.35 10.89
CA ILE A 74 -2.38 -38.14 12.12
C ILE A 74 -1.90 -39.55 11.78
N LYS A 75 -0.91 -40.03 12.53
CA LYS A 75 -0.41 -41.40 12.47
C LYS A 75 -1.18 -42.28 13.46
N GLN A 76 -1.31 -41.81 14.70
CA GLN A 76 -2.09 -42.47 15.75
C GLN A 76 -2.46 -41.49 16.87
N ILE A 77 -3.49 -41.84 17.64
CA ILE A 77 -3.88 -41.16 18.87
C ILE A 77 -3.78 -42.19 20.00
N THR A 78 -3.06 -41.84 21.05
CA THR A 78 -2.93 -42.66 22.27
C THR A 78 -3.69 -41.98 23.39
N VAL A 79 -4.62 -42.70 24.02
CA VAL A 79 -5.45 -42.20 25.11
C VAL A 79 -4.87 -42.69 26.43
N TRP A 80 -4.62 -41.75 27.34
CA TRP A 80 -4.18 -42.01 28.70
C TRP A 80 -5.30 -41.67 29.69
N GLU A 81 -5.03 -41.80 30.98
CA GLU A 81 -6.02 -41.54 32.02
C GLU A 81 -6.31 -40.04 32.21
N ASP A 82 -5.30 -39.19 31.99
CA ASP A 82 -5.32 -37.75 32.25
C ASP A 82 -5.14 -36.88 30.99
N HIS A 83 -4.70 -37.47 29.87
CA HIS A 83 -4.43 -36.75 28.63
C HIS A 83 -4.53 -37.67 27.40
N PHE A 84 -4.39 -37.07 26.22
CA PHE A 84 -4.22 -37.82 24.99
C PHE A 84 -3.03 -37.30 24.20
N THR A 85 -2.27 -38.22 23.61
CA THR A 85 -1.13 -37.92 22.75
C THR A 85 -1.52 -38.12 21.30
N VAL A 86 -1.35 -37.09 20.47
CA VAL A 86 -1.52 -37.16 19.02
C VAL A 86 -0.15 -37.24 18.37
N GLU A 87 0.14 -38.34 17.68
CA GLU A 87 1.35 -38.50 16.87
C GLU A 87 1.05 -38.24 15.40
N PHE A 88 1.78 -37.30 14.80
CA PHE A 88 1.70 -36.98 13.38
C PHE A 88 2.66 -37.86 12.57
N LYS A 89 2.36 -38.04 11.28
CA LYS A 89 3.22 -38.79 10.34
C LYS A 89 4.61 -38.18 10.16
N SER A 90 4.79 -36.90 10.50
CA SER A 90 6.09 -36.23 10.56
C SER A 90 6.94 -36.65 11.76
N GLY A 91 6.38 -37.40 12.72
CA GLY A 91 7.03 -37.77 13.98
C GLY A 91 6.81 -36.76 15.11
N LEU A 92 6.13 -35.64 14.84
CA LEU A 92 5.74 -34.67 15.86
C LEU A 92 4.68 -35.28 16.80
N LYS A 93 4.82 -35.03 18.10
CA LYS A 93 3.88 -35.49 19.14
C LYS A 93 3.35 -34.28 19.89
N ILE A 94 2.05 -34.25 20.12
CA ILE A 94 1.37 -33.22 20.93
C ILE A 94 0.60 -33.94 22.01
N ASP A 95 0.83 -33.56 23.26
CA ASP A 95 0.03 -33.98 24.40
C ASP A 95 -1.05 -32.92 24.66
N ILE A 96 -2.29 -33.38 24.78
CA ILE A 96 -3.45 -32.53 25.03
C ILE A 96 -4.06 -33.00 26.33
N GLU A 97 -4.03 -32.12 27.33
CA GLU A 97 -4.67 -32.33 28.62
C GLU A 97 -6.19 -32.47 28.44
N GLY A 98 -6.77 -33.46 29.12
CA GLY A 98 -8.20 -33.80 29.05
C GLY A 98 -9.10 -32.88 29.86
#